data_AF-A0AAE3FRN3-F1
#
_entry.id   AF-A0AAE3FRN3-F1
#
_cell.length_a   1.000
_cell.length_b   1.000
_cell.length_c   1.000
_cell.angle_alpha   90.00
_cell.angle_beta   90.00
_cell.angle_gamma   90.00
#
_symmetry.space_group_name_H-M   'P 1'
#
loop_
_entity.id
_entity.type
_entity.pdbx_description
1 polymer ?
#
loop_
_entity_poly.entity_id
_entity_poly.type
_entity_poly.pdbx_seq_one_letter_code
_entity_poly.pdbx_strand_id
1 'polypeptide(L)'
;MMGHTDDRGQLILAGAVVFSLVLIGIVVVFSTTLFTANMASSSANAGVSDAGALESDVERTVLEYADRVNDDEYDVDDFEDDIEDEYPELLAERYAESGPTIADVSIDAETDEDENEIESATVTVVYETRSATIDREIELEDLN
;
A
#
# COMPACT_ATOMS: atom_id res chain seq x y z
N MET A 1 -14.76 66.63 33.49
CA MET A 1 -15.72 65.55 33.16
C MET A 1 -15.22 64.88 31.91
N MET A 2 -14.50 63.76 32.05
CA MET A 2 -13.88 63.04 30.93
C MET A 2 -13.83 61.56 31.28
N GLY A 3 -14.09 60.70 30.29
CA GLY A 3 -13.94 59.25 30.38
C GLY A 3 -15.25 58.50 30.60
N HIS A 4 -16.11 58.44 29.57
CA HIS A 4 -17.15 57.39 29.44
C HIS A 4 -17.20 56.80 28.01
N THR A 5 -16.46 57.39 27.07
CA THR A 5 -16.31 56.90 25.69
C THR A 5 -15.17 55.91 25.54
N ASP A 6 -14.08 56.05 26.31
CA ASP A 6 -12.90 55.17 26.27
C ASP A 6 -13.21 53.73 26.71
N ASP A 7 -13.99 53.53 27.78
CA ASP A 7 -14.37 52.20 28.26
C ASP A 7 -15.09 51.35 27.21
N ARG A 8 -15.97 51.96 26.40
CA ARG A 8 -16.70 51.24 25.35
C ARG A 8 -15.80 50.90 24.16
N GLY A 9 -14.90 51.81 23.79
CA GLY A 9 -13.91 51.56 22.74
C GLY A 9 -12.93 50.45 23.13
N GLN A 10 -12.49 50.45 24.38
CA GLN A 10 -11.60 49.43 24.93
C GLN A 10 -12.29 48.07 25.05
N LEU A 11 -13.58 48.04 25.41
CA LEU A 11 -14.37 46.81 25.43
C LEU A 11 -14.53 46.21 24.02
N ILE A 12 -14.77 47.04 23.00
CA ILE A 12 -14.84 46.60 21.61
C ILE A 12 -13.48 46.08 21.12
N LEU A 13 -12.39 46.77 21.46
CA LEU A 13 -11.04 46.35 21.10
C LEU A 13 -10.68 45.01 21.77
N ALA A 14 -10.97 44.87 23.06
CA ALA A 14 -10.77 43.63 23.79
C ALA A 14 -11.61 42.48 23.21
N GLY A 15 -12.87 42.75 22.87
CA GLY A 15 -13.76 41.78 22.22
C GLY A 15 -13.24 41.33 20.86
N ALA A 16 -12.76 42.27 20.03
CA ALA A 16 -12.20 41.97 18.72
C ALA A 16 -10.95 41.09 18.82
N VAL A 17 -10.04 41.40 19.75
CA VAL A 17 -8.81 40.61 19.96
C VAL A 17 -9.14 39.18 20.39
N VAL A 18 -10.05 39.02 21.35
CA VAL A 18 -10.49 37.68 21.80
C VAL A 18 -11.13 36.92 20.64
N PHE A 19 -11.99 37.58 19.85
CA PHE A 19 -12.64 36.95 18.71
C PHE A 19 -11.63 36.51 17.64
N SER A 20 -10.62 37.34 17.34
CA SER A 20 -9.53 36.97 16.44
C SER A 20 -8.74 35.77 16.93
N LEU A 21 -8.42 35.69 18.22
CA LEU A 21 -7.70 34.56 18.79
C LEU A 21 -8.50 33.26 18.69
N VAL A 22 -9.82 33.31 18.93
CA VAL A 22 -10.71 32.16 18.75
C VAL A 22 -10.73 31.70 17.29
N LEU A 23 -10.88 32.63 16.34
CA LEU A 23 -10.88 32.30 14.91
C LEU A 23 -9.55 31.68 14.46
N ILE A 24 -8.41 32.20 14.93
CA ILE A 24 -7.09 31.62 14.65
C ILE A 24 -7.01 30.19 15.19
N GLY A 25 -7.47 29.95 16.43
CA GLY A 25 -7.50 28.61 17.01
C GLY A 25 -8.33 27.63 16.18
N ILE A 26 -9.51 28.06 15.71
CA ILE A 26 -10.37 27.26 14.84
C ILE A 26 -9.67 26.94 13.50
N VAL A 27 -9.05 27.94 12.85
CA VAL A 27 -8.33 27.73 11.58
C VAL A 27 -7.15 26.78 11.76
N VAL A 28 -6.38 26.90 12.84
CA VAL A 28 -5.27 25.98 13.12
C VAL A 28 -5.79 24.56 13.30
N VAL A 29 -6.84 24.35 14.11
CA VAL A 29 -7.44 23.02 14.31
C VAL A 29 -7.93 22.45 12.98
N PHE A 30 -8.67 23.22 12.18
CA PHE A 30 -9.12 22.77 10.85
C PHE A 30 -7.95 22.49 9.90
N SER A 31 -6.92 23.32 9.89
CA SER A 31 -5.74 23.09 9.06
C SER A 31 -5.01 21.83 9.49
N THR A 32 -4.92 21.56 10.79
CA THR A 32 -4.27 20.36 11.33
C THR A 32 -5.11 19.10 11.06
N THR A 33 -6.43 19.16 11.22
CA THR A 33 -7.32 18.03 10.92
C THR A 33 -7.41 17.77 9.42
N LEU A 34 -7.47 18.80 8.58
CA LEU A 34 -7.41 18.65 7.12
C LEU A 34 -6.05 18.13 6.66
N PHE A 35 -4.95 18.64 7.23
CA PHE A 35 -3.61 18.11 6.96
C PHE A 35 -3.51 16.63 7.34
N THR A 36 -4.02 16.26 8.51
CA THR A 36 -4.05 14.86 8.98
C THR A 36 -4.94 13.98 8.10
N ALA A 37 -6.15 14.44 7.75
CA ALA A 37 -7.09 13.70 6.92
C ALA A 37 -6.56 13.52 5.49
N ASN A 38 -5.90 14.55 4.95
CA ASN A 38 -5.33 14.50 3.61
C ASN A 38 -4.07 13.62 3.55
N MET A 39 -3.22 13.66 4.59
CA MET A 39 -2.07 12.76 4.71
C MET A 39 -2.50 11.30 4.92
N ALA A 40 -3.54 11.04 5.72
CA ALA A 40 -4.11 9.70 5.89
C ALA A 40 -4.73 9.17 4.60
N SER A 41 -5.50 10.01 3.88
CA SER A 41 -6.08 9.68 2.57
C SER A 41 -5.01 9.45 1.49
N SER A 42 -3.99 10.31 1.43
CA SER A 42 -2.89 10.18 0.49
C SER A 42 -2.01 8.96 0.77
N SER A 43 -1.83 8.59 2.05
CA SER A 43 -1.09 7.38 2.43
C SER A 43 -1.88 6.11 2.13
N ALA A 44 -3.20 6.12 2.29
CA ALA A 44 -4.06 4.99 1.94
C ALA A 44 -4.14 4.80 0.41
N ASN A 45 -4.26 5.89 -0.36
CA ASN A 45 -4.26 5.83 -1.83
C ASN A 45 -2.91 5.41 -2.41
N ALA A 46 -1.79 5.81 -1.80
CA ALA A 46 -0.47 5.32 -2.17
C ALA A 46 -0.38 3.80 -1.94
N GLY A 47 -0.78 3.32 -0.76
CA GLY A 47 -0.78 1.88 -0.45
C GLY A 47 -1.64 1.02 -1.38
N VAL A 48 -2.77 1.54 -1.88
CA VAL A 48 -3.60 0.84 -2.88
C VAL A 48 -2.95 0.84 -4.27
N SER A 49 -2.31 1.95 -4.67
CA SER A 49 -1.61 2.03 -5.95
C SER A 49 -0.37 1.15 -6.00
N ASP A 50 0.38 1.08 -4.89
CA ASP A 50 1.57 0.24 -4.77
C ASP A 50 1.20 -1.25 -4.70
N ALA A 51 0.08 -1.59 -4.05
CA ALA A 51 -0.46 -2.96 -4.04
C ALA A 51 -0.87 -3.44 -5.44
N GLY A 52 -1.56 -2.61 -6.23
CA GLY A 52 -1.94 -2.99 -7.60
C GLY A 52 -0.74 -3.14 -8.55
N ALA A 53 0.33 -2.37 -8.34
CA ALA A 53 1.57 -2.56 -9.08
C ALA A 53 2.30 -3.84 -8.67
N LEU A 54 2.30 -4.17 -7.38
CA LEU A 54 2.82 -5.44 -6.86
C LEU A 54 2.05 -6.63 -7.44
N GLU A 55 0.72 -6.61 -7.41
CA GLU A 55 -0.13 -7.67 -7.99
C GLU A 55 0.21 -7.91 -9.47
N SER A 56 0.33 -6.84 -10.26
CA SER A 56 0.67 -6.96 -11.69
C SER A 56 2.09 -7.44 -11.95
N ASP A 57 3.03 -7.13 -11.05
CA ASP A 57 4.41 -7.60 -11.16
C ASP A 57 4.51 -9.09 -10.78
N VAL A 58 3.77 -9.53 -9.76
CA VAL A 58 3.66 -10.94 -9.34
C VAL A 58 3.05 -11.79 -10.43
N GLU A 59 1.87 -11.39 -10.94
CA GLU A 59 1.18 -12.07 -12.04
C GLU A 59 2.10 -12.24 -13.26
N ARG A 60 2.80 -11.18 -13.67
CA ARG A 60 3.67 -11.27 -14.83
C ARG A 60 4.90 -12.16 -14.60
N THR A 61 5.50 -12.11 -13.41
CA THR A 61 6.63 -12.99 -13.10
C THR A 61 6.18 -14.44 -13.14
N VAL A 62 5.08 -14.77 -12.46
CA VAL A 62 4.59 -16.16 -12.38
C VAL A 62 4.23 -16.69 -13.77
N LEU A 63 3.57 -15.90 -14.61
CA LEU A 63 3.29 -16.26 -16.01
C LEU A 63 4.57 -16.55 -16.81
N GLU A 64 5.60 -15.69 -16.68
CA GLU A 64 6.86 -15.87 -17.41
C GLU A 64 7.61 -17.13 -16.96
N TYR A 65 7.51 -17.50 -15.69
CA TYR A 65 8.12 -18.73 -15.18
C TYR A 65 7.30 -19.96 -15.56
N ALA A 66 5.96 -19.90 -15.49
CA ALA A 66 5.09 -20.98 -15.94
C ALA A 66 5.28 -21.31 -17.43
N ASP A 67 5.38 -20.29 -18.29
CA ASP A 67 5.71 -20.47 -19.72
C ASP A 67 7.04 -21.23 -19.93
N ARG A 68 8.04 -21.03 -19.06
CA ARG A 68 9.34 -21.72 -19.17
C ARG A 68 9.29 -23.17 -18.70
N VAL A 69 8.46 -23.46 -17.70
CA VAL A 69 8.19 -24.84 -17.27
C VAL A 69 7.48 -25.59 -18.40
N ASN A 70 6.47 -24.97 -19.01
CA ASN A 70 5.71 -25.56 -20.11
C ASN A 70 6.54 -25.77 -21.40
N ASP A 71 7.59 -24.98 -21.65
CA ASP A 71 8.51 -25.20 -22.81
C ASP A 71 9.57 -26.30 -22.55
N ASP A 72 9.43 -27.11 -21.49
CA ASP A 72 10.40 -28.11 -21.03
C ASP A 72 11.80 -27.51 -20.72
N GLU A 73 11.90 -26.19 -20.52
CA GLU A 73 13.16 -25.50 -20.21
C GLU A 73 13.47 -25.51 -18.70
N TYR A 74 12.46 -25.79 -17.87
CA TYR A 74 12.50 -25.69 -16.41
C TYR A 74 11.65 -26.78 -15.73
N ASP A 75 12.11 -27.33 -14.60
CA ASP A 75 11.31 -28.26 -13.80
C ASP A 75 10.34 -27.49 -12.88
N VAL A 76 9.20 -28.08 -12.56
CA VAL A 76 8.18 -27.51 -11.66
C VAL A 76 8.76 -27.28 -10.25
N ASP A 77 9.56 -28.23 -9.76
CA ASP A 77 10.20 -28.11 -8.44
C ASP A 77 11.14 -26.88 -8.39
N ASP A 78 11.88 -26.61 -9.48
CA ASP A 78 12.77 -25.44 -9.57
C ASP A 78 11.96 -24.12 -9.66
N PHE A 79 10.76 -24.16 -10.23
CA PHE A 79 9.84 -23.02 -10.27
C PHE A 79 9.29 -22.67 -8.88
N GLU A 80 8.85 -23.67 -8.11
CA GLU A 80 8.39 -23.45 -6.73
C GLU A 80 9.51 -22.89 -5.86
N ASP A 81 10.70 -23.50 -5.90
CA ASP A 81 11.87 -23.02 -5.15
C ASP A 81 12.26 -21.58 -5.52
N ASP A 82 12.28 -21.22 -6.82
CA ASP A 82 12.61 -19.85 -7.25
C ASP A 82 11.59 -18.80 -6.77
N ILE A 83 10.30 -19.16 -6.74
CA ILE A 83 9.22 -18.27 -6.28
C ILE A 83 9.18 -18.15 -4.75
N GLU A 84 9.46 -19.23 -4.01
CA GLU A 84 9.42 -19.20 -2.54
C GLU A 84 10.70 -18.66 -1.91
N ASP A 85 11.88 -18.91 -2.51
CA ASP A 85 13.16 -18.50 -1.93
C ASP A 85 13.72 -17.20 -2.51
N GLU A 86 13.78 -17.04 -3.85
CA GLU A 86 14.49 -15.92 -4.48
C GLU A 86 13.57 -14.71 -4.74
N TYR A 87 12.32 -14.96 -5.12
CA TYR A 87 11.37 -13.90 -5.43
C TYR A 87 11.00 -12.98 -4.25
N PRO A 88 10.85 -13.44 -2.99
CA PRO A 88 10.58 -12.56 -1.87
C PRO A 88 11.73 -11.58 -1.63
N GLU A 89 12.98 -11.99 -1.83
CA GLU A 89 14.15 -11.11 -1.68
C GLU A 89 14.16 -10.00 -2.75
N LEU A 90 13.84 -10.36 -4.00
CA LEU A 90 13.75 -9.41 -5.11
C LEU A 90 12.62 -8.39 -4.91
N LEU A 91 11.46 -8.85 -4.44
CA LEU A 91 10.35 -7.97 -4.10
C LEU A 91 10.71 -7.07 -2.90
N ALA A 92 11.32 -7.64 -1.85
CA ALA A 92 11.76 -6.86 -0.70
C ALA A 92 12.75 -5.76 -1.10
N GLU A 93 13.71 -6.04 -1.99
CA GLU A 93 14.66 -5.04 -2.49
C GLU A 93 13.98 -3.98 -3.36
N ARG A 94 13.08 -4.39 -4.27
CA ARG A 94 12.32 -3.46 -5.16
C ARG A 94 11.45 -2.49 -4.36
N TYR A 95 10.82 -2.97 -3.29
CA TYR A 95 9.87 -2.19 -2.48
C TYR A 95 10.47 -1.63 -1.18
N ALA A 96 11.74 -1.89 -0.87
CA ALA A 96 12.42 -1.44 0.35
C ALA A 96 12.34 0.08 0.61
N GLU A 97 12.42 0.89 -0.46
CA GLU A 97 12.48 2.36 -0.33
C GLU A 97 11.11 3.06 -0.40
N SER A 98 10.12 2.45 -1.06
CA SER A 98 8.88 3.16 -1.42
C SER A 98 7.58 2.38 -1.18
N GLY A 99 7.65 1.08 -0.89
CA GLY A 99 6.48 0.19 -0.91
C GLY A 99 6.15 -0.52 0.41
N PRO A 100 5.25 -1.51 0.35
CA PRO A 100 4.97 -2.40 1.47
C PRO A 100 6.18 -3.32 1.77
N THR A 101 6.34 -3.71 3.03
CA THR A 101 7.32 -4.71 3.43
C THR A 101 6.77 -6.09 3.14
N ILE A 102 7.36 -6.81 2.19
CA ILE A 102 7.00 -8.21 1.91
C ILE A 102 7.44 -9.04 3.11
N ALA A 103 6.51 -9.81 3.67
CA ALA A 103 6.75 -10.68 4.81
C ALA A 103 6.93 -12.13 4.37
N ASP A 104 6.17 -12.56 3.36
CA ASP A 104 6.13 -13.94 2.89
C ASP A 104 5.55 -14.00 1.46
N VAL A 105 6.06 -14.91 0.64
CA VAL A 105 5.46 -15.29 -0.64
C VAL A 105 5.45 -16.81 -0.70
N SER A 106 4.31 -17.40 -1.00
CA SER A 106 4.17 -18.84 -1.19
C SER A 106 3.35 -19.11 -2.43
N ILE A 107 3.63 -20.23 -3.08
CA ILE A 107 2.98 -20.65 -4.31
C ILE A 107 2.42 -22.06 -4.15
N ASP A 108 1.22 -22.27 -4.67
CA ASP A 108 0.58 -23.57 -4.79
C ASP A 108 0.25 -23.78 -6.27
N ALA A 109 1.04 -24.61 -6.95
CA ALA A 109 0.88 -24.89 -8.37
C ALA A 109 0.14 -26.22 -8.57
N GLU A 110 -0.88 -26.22 -9.42
CA GLU A 110 -1.52 -27.45 -9.89
C GLU A 110 -0.93 -27.84 -11.25
N THR A 111 -0.31 -29.02 -11.31
CA THR A 111 0.32 -29.55 -12.52
C THR A 111 -0.46 -30.71 -13.11
N ASP A 112 -0.49 -30.78 -14.44
CA ASP A 112 -0.95 -31.96 -15.16
C ASP A 112 0.08 -33.09 -15.00
N GLU A 113 -0.28 -34.13 -14.23
CA GLU A 113 0.59 -35.29 -13.93
C GLU A 113 1.08 -36.04 -15.18
N ASP A 114 0.41 -35.83 -16.32
CA ASP A 114 0.69 -36.49 -17.59
C ASP A 114 1.63 -35.68 -18.52
N GLU A 115 1.75 -34.35 -18.34
CA GLU A 115 2.39 -33.44 -19.31
C GLU A 115 3.51 -32.56 -18.73
N ASN A 116 3.76 -32.59 -17.41
CA ASN A 116 4.76 -31.72 -16.74
C ASN A 116 4.52 -30.23 -17.01
N GLU A 117 3.24 -29.88 -17.14
CA GLU A 117 2.72 -28.57 -17.53
C GLU A 117 1.96 -28.00 -16.33
N ILE A 118 2.04 -26.69 -16.09
CA ILE A 118 1.34 -26.02 -14.98
C ILE A 118 -0.05 -25.61 -15.47
N GLU A 119 -1.13 -26.16 -14.91
CA GLU A 119 -2.50 -25.79 -15.31
C GLU A 119 -2.97 -24.51 -14.62
N SER A 120 -2.66 -24.40 -13.32
CA SER A 120 -3.05 -23.28 -12.47
C SER A 120 -1.99 -23.01 -11.42
N ALA A 121 -1.89 -21.76 -10.96
CA ALA A 121 -1.03 -21.41 -9.84
C ALA A 121 -1.70 -20.38 -8.94
N THR A 122 -1.69 -20.64 -7.64
CA THR A 122 -2.16 -19.71 -6.63
C THR A 122 -0.97 -19.14 -5.89
N VAL A 123 -0.76 -17.83 -6.00
CA VAL A 123 0.32 -17.14 -5.30
C VAL A 123 -0.24 -16.34 -4.14
N THR A 124 0.23 -16.66 -2.94
CA THR A 124 -0.10 -15.93 -1.71
C THR A 124 1.03 -14.99 -1.36
N VAL A 125 0.75 -13.68 -1.34
CA VAL A 125 1.71 -12.64 -0.95
C VAL A 125 1.25 -11.99 0.34
N VAL A 126 2.04 -12.13 1.40
CA VAL A 126 1.82 -11.45 2.67
C VAL A 126 2.69 -10.21 2.71
N TYR A 127 2.07 -9.05 2.86
CA TYR A 127 2.80 -7.79 2.92
C TYR A 127 2.29 -6.86 4.02
N GLU A 128 3.23 -6.21 4.69
CA GLU A 128 2.99 -5.24 5.74
C GLU A 128 3.05 -3.82 5.18
N THR A 129 1.93 -3.11 5.27
CA THR A 129 1.89 -1.66 5.09
C THR A 129 2.13 -0.97 6.42
N ARG A 130 2.45 0.33 6.40
CA ARG A 130 2.58 1.16 7.63
C ARG A 130 1.36 1.15 8.56
N SER A 131 0.21 0.65 8.08
CA SER A 131 -1.07 0.72 8.80
C SER A 131 -1.71 -0.66 9.06
N ALA A 132 -1.31 -1.71 8.33
CA ALA A 132 -1.88 -3.05 8.43
C ALA A 132 -1.03 -4.10 7.70
N THR A 133 -1.03 -5.33 8.23
CA THR A 133 -0.66 -6.56 7.50
C THR A 133 -1.81 -6.95 6.59
N ILE A 134 -1.52 -7.19 5.32
CA ILE A 134 -2.48 -7.60 4.31
C ILE A 134 -2.03 -8.95 3.78
N ASP A 135 -2.99 -9.87 3.73
CA ASP A 135 -2.85 -11.21 3.15
C ASP A 135 -3.61 -11.20 1.81
N ARG A 136 -2.95 -11.61 0.75
CA ARG A 136 -3.47 -11.50 -0.62
C ARG A 136 -3.16 -12.75 -1.41
N GLU A 137 -4.23 -13.38 -1.88
CA GLU A 137 -4.20 -14.54 -2.77
C GLU A 137 -4.43 -14.07 -4.21
N ILE A 138 -3.56 -14.48 -5.13
CA ILE A 138 -3.61 -14.21 -6.56
C ILE A 138 -3.78 -15.57 -7.25
N GLU A 139 -5.00 -15.85 -7.71
CA GLU A 139 -5.32 -17.05 -8.49
C GLU A 139 -5.00 -16.78 -9.96
N LEU A 140 -4.17 -17.63 -10.57
CA LEU A 140 -3.86 -17.61 -11.99
C LEU A 140 -4.37 -18.89 -12.64
N GLU A 141 -5.29 -18.74 -13.59
CA GLU A 141 -5.92 -19.82 -14.34
C GLU A 141 -5.41 -19.82 -15.80
N ASP A 142 -5.46 -20.98 -16.47
CA ASP A 142 -5.09 -21.16 -17.89
C ASP A 142 -3.62 -20.76 -18.19
N LEU A 143 -2.68 -21.30 -17.41
CA LEU A 143 -1.24 -21.13 -17.61
C LEU A 143 -0.73 -22.05 -18.74
N ASN A 144 -1.12 -21.81 -19.99
CA ASN A 144 -0.74 -22.63 -21.15
C ASN A 144 0.35 -21.99 -22.03
#